data_AF-A0A2T9XZ70-F1
#
_entry.id   AF-A0A2T9XZ70-F1
#
_cell.length_a   1.000
_cell.length_b   1.000
_cell.length_c   1.000
_cell.angle_alpha   90.00
_cell.angle_beta   90.00
_cell.angle_gamma   90.00
#
_symmetry.space_group_name_H-M   'P 1'
#
loop_
_entity.id
_entity.type
_entity.pdbx_description
1 polymer ?
#
loop_
_entity_poly.entity_id
_entity_poly.type
_entity_poly.pdbx_seq_one_letter_code
_entity_poly.pdbx_strand_id
1 'polypeptide(L)'
;MTCSFQVFEKSKLQHQHEMPDVKPPESYPEKLSAKGVRNIFNFDEKDLTVSKEGEIQAECRFIGNPISGASHKDINDHELPPYVLWWYKAKGDLSNVSNFLHQCAVAYHSDYQLVFTSLLPHKVGSKQESEILPAMVSLDHCVWFHGPVRGDEWLLYEMQSHRASCNRALITGKLYNTDGDLVVSVVQEGFIKQAQTMIPHDQPKYIAYYPPRLSTKLR
;
A
#
# COMPACT_ATOMS: atom_id res chain seq x y z
N MET A 1 -17.83 -8.83 -3.52
CA MET A 1 -16.53 -9.04 -4.19
C MET A 1 -16.79 -9.76 -5.50
N THR A 2 -16.15 -9.32 -6.58
CA THR A 2 -16.21 -9.98 -7.90
C THR A 2 -14.79 -10.32 -8.30
N CYS A 3 -14.55 -11.56 -8.72
CA CYS A 3 -13.23 -12.03 -9.12
C CYS A 3 -13.29 -12.61 -10.54
N SER A 4 -12.23 -12.40 -11.31
CA SER A 4 -12.04 -12.97 -12.64
C SER A 4 -10.71 -13.72 -12.67
N PHE A 5 -10.69 -14.89 -13.32
CA PHE A 5 -9.54 -15.77 -13.38
C PHE A 5 -9.24 -16.13 -14.83
N GLN A 6 -7.96 -16.24 -15.15
CA GLN A 6 -7.48 -16.63 -16.47
C GLN A 6 -6.38 -17.68 -16.33
N VAL A 7 -6.32 -18.63 -17.26
CA VAL A 7 -5.17 -19.53 -17.40
C VAL A 7 -3.96 -18.74 -17.88
N PHE A 8 -2.76 -19.11 -17.43
CA PHE A 8 -1.55 -18.43 -17.87
C PHE A 8 -1.34 -18.60 -19.39
N GLU A 9 -1.10 -17.49 -20.08
CA GLU A 9 -0.86 -17.45 -21.52
C GLU A 9 0.29 -16.49 -21.83
N LYS A 10 1.21 -16.89 -22.71
CA LYS A 10 2.33 -16.03 -23.13
C LYS A 10 1.84 -14.98 -24.13
N SER A 11 2.15 -13.71 -23.87
CA SER A 11 1.86 -12.61 -24.79
C SER A 11 3.12 -12.11 -25.50
N LYS A 12 2.98 -11.72 -26.78
CA LYS A 12 4.00 -10.93 -27.51
C LYS A 12 3.92 -9.43 -27.23
N LEU A 13 2.79 -8.96 -26.70
CA LEU A 13 2.57 -7.57 -26.31
C LEU A 13 2.82 -7.44 -24.82
N GLN A 14 3.92 -6.77 -24.46
CA GLN A 14 4.31 -6.55 -23.07
C GLN A 14 4.88 -5.14 -22.92
N HIS A 15 4.45 -4.45 -21.86
CA HIS A 15 5.02 -3.20 -21.39
C HIS A 15 4.61 -3.02 -19.93
N GLN A 16 5.34 -2.18 -19.21
CA GLN A 16 5.00 -1.80 -17.84
C GLN A 16 5.60 -0.43 -17.52
N HIS A 17 5.25 0.12 -16.35
CA HIS A 17 5.99 1.23 -15.78
C HIS A 17 7.35 0.77 -15.24
N GLU A 18 8.35 1.64 -15.29
CA GLU A 18 9.64 1.39 -14.64
C GLU A 18 9.46 1.40 -13.11
N MET A 19 10.12 0.45 -12.44
CA MET A 19 10.21 0.46 -10.98
C MET A 19 10.98 1.71 -10.53
N PRO A 20 10.51 2.42 -9.48
CA PRO A 20 11.28 3.51 -8.88
C PRO A 20 12.69 3.08 -8.44
N ASP A 21 13.69 3.92 -8.71
CA ASP A 21 15.08 3.69 -8.28
C ASP A 21 15.21 3.91 -6.77
N VAL A 22 15.29 2.81 -6.03
CA VAL A 22 15.43 2.78 -4.58
C VAL A 22 16.50 1.79 -4.16
N LYS A 23 17.10 2.02 -2.99
CA LYS A 23 18.03 1.05 -2.40
C LYS A 23 17.33 -0.28 -2.08
N PRO A 24 18.07 -1.39 -1.97
CA PRO A 24 17.51 -2.68 -1.57
C PRO A 24 16.90 -2.63 -0.16
N PRO A 25 15.95 -3.51 0.16
CA PRO A 25 15.22 -3.52 1.44
C PRO A 25 16.13 -3.59 2.68
N GLU A 26 17.25 -4.30 2.58
CA GLU A 26 18.23 -4.49 3.67
C GLU A 26 18.93 -3.18 4.08
N SER A 27 18.90 -2.17 3.21
CA SER A 27 19.47 -0.85 3.51
C SER A 27 18.59 0.01 4.42
N TYR A 28 17.34 -0.38 4.65
CA TYR A 28 16.37 0.36 5.47
C TYR A 28 16.16 -0.32 6.84
N PRO A 29 15.93 0.46 7.91
CA PRO A 29 15.65 -0.09 9.24
C PRO A 29 14.43 -1.00 9.26
N GLU A 30 14.40 -2.00 10.16
CA GLU A 30 13.25 -2.93 10.33
C GLU A 30 12.03 -2.27 10.98
N LYS A 31 12.12 -0.96 11.28
CA LYS A 31 11.06 -0.24 11.95
C LYS A 31 9.83 -0.21 11.05
N LEU A 32 8.73 -0.77 11.58
CA LEU A 32 7.38 -0.94 11.03
C LEU A 32 7.05 -2.32 10.42
N SER A 33 7.67 -3.40 10.89
CA SER A 33 7.02 -4.71 10.73
C SER A 33 5.64 -4.70 11.39
N ALA A 34 4.60 -5.00 10.62
CA ALA A 34 3.27 -5.20 11.16
C ALA A 34 3.27 -6.58 11.84
N LYS A 35 3.35 -6.57 13.17
CA LYS A 35 3.04 -7.73 14.00
C LYS A 35 1.67 -7.50 14.61
N GLY A 36 0.74 -8.39 14.31
CA GLY A 36 -0.62 -8.30 14.84
C GLY A 36 -1.22 -9.67 15.04
N VAL A 37 -2.12 -9.77 16.01
CA VAL A 37 -2.97 -10.93 16.18
C VAL A 37 -4.27 -10.65 15.44
N ARG A 38 -4.68 -11.57 14.57
CA ARG A 38 -5.99 -11.54 13.92
C ARG A 38 -6.76 -12.81 14.25
N ASN A 39 -8.07 -12.68 14.34
CA ASN A 39 -8.95 -13.84 14.38
C ASN A 39 -8.85 -14.57 13.04
N ILE A 40 -8.41 -15.81 13.08
CA ILE A 40 -8.54 -16.75 11.98
C ILE A 40 -9.94 -17.33 12.07
N PHE A 41 -10.69 -17.20 10.99
CA PHE A 41 -12.01 -17.80 10.85
C PHE A 41 -11.87 -19.12 10.10
N ASN A 42 -12.41 -20.21 10.63
CA ASN A 42 -12.57 -21.42 9.84
C ASN A 42 -13.79 -21.25 8.94
N PHE A 43 -13.58 -21.39 7.63
CA PHE A 43 -14.65 -21.51 6.66
C PHE A 43 -15.10 -22.97 6.61
N ASP A 44 -15.74 -23.46 7.67
CA ASP A 44 -16.68 -24.57 7.52
C ASP A 44 -18.04 -23.97 7.16
N GLU A 45 -18.67 -24.48 6.10
CA GLU A 45 -19.82 -23.90 5.36
C GLU A 45 -21.06 -23.53 6.21
N LYS A 46 -21.07 -23.76 7.51
CA LYS A 46 -22.24 -23.60 8.38
C LYS A 46 -22.08 -22.64 9.54
N ASP A 47 -20.85 -22.31 9.97
CA ASP A 47 -20.65 -21.46 11.14
C ASP A 47 -19.37 -20.64 11.04
N LEU A 48 -19.50 -19.31 10.98
CA LEU A 48 -18.39 -18.37 11.17
C LEU A 48 -17.97 -18.35 12.64
N THR A 49 -17.43 -19.46 13.12
CA THR A 49 -16.82 -19.52 14.45
C THR A 49 -15.36 -19.11 14.33
N VAL A 50 -14.95 -18.18 15.21
CA VAL A 50 -13.52 -17.84 15.38
C VAL A 50 -12.81 -19.12 15.80
N SER A 51 -11.92 -19.63 14.95
CA SER A 51 -11.29 -20.93 15.20
C SER A 51 -9.99 -20.79 15.99
N LYS A 52 -9.26 -19.69 15.80
CA LYS A 52 -8.04 -19.38 16.57
C LYS A 52 -7.61 -17.92 16.39
N GLU A 53 -6.85 -17.40 17.35
CA GLU A 53 -5.99 -16.25 17.11
C GLU A 53 -4.73 -16.69 16.33
N GLY A 54 -4.46 -16.01 15.22
CA GLY A 54 -3.26 -16.19 14.42
C GLY A 54 -2.39 -14.94 14.41
N GLU A 55 -1.08 -15.12 14.48
CA GLU A 55 -0.15 -14.01 14.28
C GLU A 55 0.03 -13.76 12.78
N ILE A 56 -0.31 -12.56 12.33
CA ILE A 56 0.11 -12.09 11.03
C ILE A 56 1.50 -11.49 11.22
N GLN A 57 2.47 -12.13 10.59
CA GLN A 57 3.82 -11.63 10.57
C GLN A 57 4.11 -11.09 9.17
N ALA A 58 4.24 -9.78 9.09
CA ALA A 58 4.61 -9.06 7.88
C ALA A 58 5.86 -8.25 8.16
N GLU A 59 6.76 -8.21 7.19
CA GLU A 59 7.90 -7.32 7.22
C GLU A 59 7.67 -6.15 6.27
N CYS A 60 7.69 -4.93 6.82
CA CYS A 60 7.59 -3.72 6.04
C CYS A 60 8.81 -2.85 6.33
N ARG A 61 9.42 -2.29 5.29
CA ARG A 61 10.48 -1.28 5.42
C ARG A 61 9.99 0.01 4.79
N PHE A 62 9.84 1.05 5.62
CA PHE A 62 9.47 2.36 5.13
C PHE A 62 10.63 3.00 4.37
N ILE A 63 10.39 3.44 3.14
CA ILE A 63 11.34 4.23 2.35
C ILE A 63 10.99 5.71 2.46
N GLY A 64 9.70 6.02 2.37
CA GLY A 64 9.19 7.38 2.42
C GLY A 64 9.01 8.01 1.06
N ASN A 65 9.05 9.33 1.03
CA ASN A 65 8.88 10.09 -0.19
C ASN A 65 10.28 10.46 -0.75
N PRO A 66 10.73 9.82 -1.84
CA PRO A 66 12.05 10.09 -2.42
C PRO A 66 12.18 11.52 -2.99
N ILE A 67 11.07 12.23 -3.22
CA ILE A 67 11.04 13.61 -3.73
C ILE A 67 11.36 14.61 -2.61
N SER A 68 10.81 14.40 -1.40
CA SER A 68 11.07 15.29 -0.26
C SER A 68 12.24 14.86 0.63
N GLY A 69 12.69 13.60 0.51
CA GLY A 69 13.72 13.03 1.38
C GLY A 69 13.25 12.77 2.82
N ALA A 70 11.94 12.85 3.06
CA ALA A 70 11.35 12.69 4.38
C ALA A 70 11.48 11.25 4.89
N SER A 71 11.91 11.12 6.15
CA SER A 71 12.02 9.85 6.85
C SER A 71 10.71 9.50 7.56
N HIS A 72 10.61 8.28 8.11
CA HIS A 72 9.43 7.86 8.87
C HIS A 72 9.09 8.80 10.04
N LYS A 73 10.10 9.46 10.64
CA LYS A 73 9.88 10.37 11.77
C LYS A 73 9.15 11.65 11.34
N ASP A 74 9.16 11.95 10.06
CA ASP A 74 8.68 13.21 9.50
C ASP A 74 7.24 13.10 8.96
N ILE A 75 6.72 11.87 8.79
CA ILE A 75 5.39 11.60 8.18
C ILE A 75 4.26 12.37 8.86
N ASN A 76 4.30 12.42 10.19
CA ASN A 76 3.23 13.04 10.95
C ASN A 76 3.48 14.53 11.14
N ASP A 77 4.74 14.98 11.24
CA ASP A 77 5.07 16.34 11.66
C ASP A 77 5.29 17.32 10.46
N HIS A 78 5.26 16.81 9.22
CA HIS A 78 5.45 17.61 8.00
C HIS A 78 4.37 17.36 6.95
N GLU A 79 4.08 18.38 6.13
CA GLU A 79 3.27 18.19 4.93
C GLU A 79 4.13 17.54 3.85
N LEU A 80 3.73 16.32 3.47
CA LEU A 80 4.43 15.54 2.46
C LEU A 80 3.55 15.38 1.22
N PRO A 81 4.16 15.26 0.02
CA PRO A 81 3.39 14.89 -1.15
C PRO A 81 2.68 13.53 -0.90
N PRO A 82 1.49 13.30 -1.47
CA PRO A 82 0.67 12.12 -1.25
C PRO A 82 1.22 10.92 -2.03
N TYR A 83 2.50 10.61 -1.83
CA TYR A 83 3.28 9.60 -2.51
C TYR A 83 4.26 8.99 -1.52
N VAL A 84 4.27 7.66 -1.43
CA VAL A 84 5.10 6.95 -0.47
C VAL A 84 5.51 5.58 -1.03
N LEU A 85 6.71 5.16 -0.66
CA LEU A 85 7.26 3.85 -1.02
C LEU A 85 7.50 2.99 0.22
N TRP A 86 7.22 1.70 0.08
CA TRP A 86 7.46 0.69 1.10
C TRP A 86 8.07 -0.56 0.46
N TRP A 87 9.00 -1.20 1.14
CA TRP A 87 9.25 -2.62 0.90
C TRP A 87 8.31 -3.45 1.76
N TYR A 88 7.77 -4.51 1.17
CA TYR A 88 6.80 -5.40 1.81
C TYR A 88 7.17 -6.87 1.58
N LYS A 89 7.03 -7.72 2.61
CA LYS A 89 7.17 -9.18 2.49
C LYS A 89 6.43 -9.91 3.60
N ALA A 90 5.68 -10.96 3.28
CA ALA A 90 5.10 -11.84 4.30
C ALA A 90 6.21 -12.62 5.01
N LYS A 91 6.14 -12.73 6.34
CA LYS A 91 7.01 -13.62 7.12
C LYS A 91 6.35 -14.99 7.25
N GLY A 92 7.17 -16.03 7.18
CA GLY A 92 6.73 -17.42 7.21
C GLY A 92 7.24 -18.19 5.99
N ASP A 93 7.14 -19.51 6.04
CA ASP A 93 7.51 -20.37 4.91
C ASP A 93 6.30 -20.53 3.98
N LEU A 94 6.35 -19.86 2.83
CA LEU A 94 5.41 -20.04 1.73
C LEU A 94 6.07 -20.81 0.56
N SER A 95 7.17 -21.55 0.78
CA SER A 95 7.85 -22.29 -0.30
C SER A 95 7.00 -23.42 -0.88
N ASN A 96 6.18 -24.08 -0.04
CA ASN A 96 5.41 -25.28 -0.40
C ASN A 96 3.89 -25.04 -0.48
N VAL A 97 3.46 -23.79 -0.63
CA VAL A 97 2.04 -23.44 -0.74
C VAL A 97 1.65 -23.19 -2.19
N SER A 98 0.35 -23.15 -2.47
CA SER A 98 -0.14 -22.85 -3.81
C SER A 98 0.12 -21.38 -4.19
N ASN A 99 0.28 -21.10 -5.49
CA ASN A 99 0.37 -19.73 -6.02
C ASN A 99 -0.82 -18.86 -5.60
N PHE A 100 -1.99 -19.47 -5.44
CA PHE A 100 -3.18 -18.80 -4.93
C PHE A 100 -2.96 -18.21 -3.53
N LEU A 101 -2.26 -18.90 -2.64
CA LEU A 101 -2.00 -18.39 -1.29
C LEU A 101 -1.01 -17.21 -1.31
N HIS A 102 -0.04 -17.20 -2.23
CA HIS A 102 0.80 -16.01 -2.44
C HIS A 102 -0.03 -14.82 -2.93
N GLN A 103 -0.96 -15.03 -3.87
CA GLN A 103 -1.88 -13.97 -4.31
C GLN A 103 -2.77 -13.48 -3.17
N CYS A 104 -3.27 -14.37 -2.31
CA CYS A 104 -4.02 -13.99 -1.11
C CYS A 104 -3.18 -13.17 -0.13
N ALA A 105 -1.92 -13.57 0.12
CA ALA A 105 -1.03 -12.80 0.98
C ALA A 105 -0.80 -11.39 0.42
N VAL A 106 -0.51 -11.27 -0.88
CA VAL A 106 -0.30 -9.98 -1.52
C VAL A 106 -1.59 -9.14 -1.55
N ALA A 107 -2.75 -9.75 -1.83
CA ALA A 107 -4.04 -9.08 -1.75
C ALA A 107 -4.32 -8.55 -0.32
N TYR A 108 -4.04 -9.36 0.70
CA TYR A 108 -4.17 -8.93 2.10
C TYR A 108 -3.27 -7.72 2.41
N HIS A 109 -2.02 -7.74 1.95
CA HIS A 109 -1.08 -6.64 2.20
C HIS A 109 -1.31 -5.40 1.35
N SER A 110 -1.95 -5.55 0.19
CA SER A 110 -2.25 -4.41 -0.67
C SER A 110 -3.15 -3.35 -0.02
N ASP A 111 -3.93 -3.72 1.00
CA ASP A 111 -4.79 -2.81 1.76
C ASP A 111 -4.06 -2.17 2.97
N TYR A 112 -2.85 -2.64 3.29
CA TYR A 112 -2.10 -2.13 4.43
C TYR A 112 -1.54 -0.73 4.14
N GLN A 113 -1.88 0.25 4.98
CA GLN A 113 -1.44 1.65 4.92
C GLN A 113 -1.86 2.42 3.65
N LEU A 114 -2.67 1.83 2.76
CA LEU A 114 -2.98 2.44 1.46
C LEU A 114 -3.71 3.79 1.63
N VAL A 115 -4.84 3.80 2.35
CA VAL A 115 -5.62 5.03 2.62
C VAL A 115 -4.83 6.09 3.39
N PHE A 116 -3.87 5.70 4.25
CA PHE A 116 -3.03 6.66 4.98
C PHE A 116 -2.20 7.56 4.04
N THR A 117 -1.89 7.10 2.83
CA THR A 117 -1.16 7.89 1.83
C THR A 117 -1.85 9.22 1.51
N SER A 118 -3.18 9.28 1.58
CA SER A 118 -3.91 10.52 1.31
C SER A 118 -3.84 11.54 2.45
N LEU A 119 -3.38 11.14 3.65
CA LEU A 119 -3.25 12.04 4.80
C LEU A 119 -1.92 12.79 4.83
N LEU A 120 -0.92 12.33 4.07
CA LEU A 120 0.42 12.91 4.01
C LEU A 120 0.43 14.44 3.79
N PRO A 121 -0.45 15.03 2.95
CA PRO A 121 -0.48 16.48 2.76
C PRO A 121 -1.17 17.27 3.88
N HIS A 122 -1.73 16.58 4.86
CA HIS A 122 -2.68 17.16 5.82
C HIS A 122 -2.20 17.08 7.27
N LYS A 123 -0.97 16.59 7.55
CA LYS A 123 -0.36 16.50 8.90
C LYS A 123 -1.24 15.81 9.97
N VAL A 124 -2.22 15.04 9.53
CA VAL A 124 -3.17 14.41 10.44
C VAL A 124 -2.45 13.40 11.34
N GLY A 125 -2.53 13.60 12.65
CA GLY A 125 -1.84 12.80 13.65
C GLY A 125 -0.43 13.31 14.04
N SER A 126 -0.07 14.55 13.66
CA SER A 126 1.13 15.25 14.13
C SER A 126 1.12 15.48 15.64
N LYS A 127 2.28 15.71 16.25
CA LYS A 127 2.33 16.11 17.68
C LYS A 127 1.76 17.51 17.92
N GLN A 128 1.72 18.35 16.89
CA GLN A 128 1.22 19.73 16.96
C GLN A 128 -0.30 19.80 16.73
N GLU A 129 -0.85 18.88 15.96
CA GLU A 129 -2.28 18.77 15.64
C GLU A 129 -2.84 17.56 16.36
N SER A 130 -3.58 17.79 17.45
CA SER A 130 -4.34 16.76 18.15
C SER A 130 -5.58 16.34 17.32
N GLU A 131 -5.37 16.04 16.05
CA GLU A 131 -6.44 15.71 15.12
C GLU A 131 -6.88 14.29 15.33
N ILE A 132 -8.05 14.18 15.94
CA ILE A 132 -8.79 12.94 16.00
C ILE A 132 -9.36 12.73 14.60
N LEU A 133 -9.12 11.54 14.05
CA LEU A 133 -9.82 10.99 12.89
C LEU A 133 -10.97 10.11 13.40
N PRO A 134 -12.20 10.66 13.59
CA PRO A 134 -13.35 9.87 13.99
C PRO A 134 -13.59 8.62 13.15
N ALA A 135 -13.25 8.66 11.86
CA ALA A 135 -13.36 7.50 10.99
C ALA A 135 -12.34 7.55 9.85
N MET A 136 -11.71 6.40 9.59
CA MET A 136 -11.01 6.09 8.34
C MET A 136 -11.44 4.67 7.94
N VAL A 137 -12.08 4.53 6.78
CA VAL A 137 -12.71 3.27 6.37
C VAL A 137 -12.50 3.04 4.88
N SER A 138 -12.09 1.83 4.51
CA SER A 138 -12.04 1.37 3.12
C SER A 138 -13.46 1.28 2.53
N LEU A 139 -13.71 1.92 1.38
CA LEU A 139 -15.02 1.84 0.70
C LEU A 139 -15.04 0.74 -0.34
N ASP A 140 -13.98 0.64 -1.13
CA ASP A 140 -13.76 -0.43 -2.10
C ASP A 140 -12.29 -0.90 -2.05
N HIS A 141 -11.96 -1.89 -2.88
CA HIS A 141 -10.59 -2.32 -3.12
C HIS A 141 -10.53 -3.16 -4.39
N CYS A 142 -9.74 -2.73 -5.36
CA CYS A 142 -9.56 -3.43 -6.63
C CYS A 142 -8.10 -3.82 -6.81
N VAL A 143 -7.85 -5.09 -7.14
CA VAL A 143 -6.50 -5.65 -7.30
C VAL A 143 -6.41 -6.37 -8.65
N TRP A 144 -5.38 -6.04 -9.43
CA TRP A 144 -5.04 -6.71 -10.69
C TRP A 144 -3.68 -7.37 -10.55
N PHE A 145 -3.64 -8.69 -10.74
CA PHE A 145 -2.41 -9.47 -10.79
C PHE A 145 -1.96 -9.61 -12.24
N HIS A 146 -0.78 -9.10 -12.57
CA HIS A 146 -0.26 -9.06 -13.94
C HIS A 146 0.63 -10.25 -14.28
N GLY A 147 1.17 -10.93 -13.27
CA GLY A 147 2.07 -12.05 -13.43
C GLY A 147 2.23 -12.89 -12.16
N PRO A 148 3.13 -13.89 -12.19
CA PRO A 148 3.50 -14.65 -11.00
C PRO A 148 3.98 -13.73 -9.88
N VAL A 149 3.55 -14.00 -8.66
CA VAL A 149 3.95 -13.22 -7.48
C VAL A 149 4.24 -14.14 -6.31
N ARG A 150 5.27 -13.80 -5.54
CA ARG A 150 5.64 -14.47 -4.31
C ARG A 150 5.43 -13.53 -3.13
N GLY A 151 4.44 -13.84 -2.29
CA GLY A 151 4.15 -13.05 -1.09
C GLY A 151 5.24 -13.10 -0.02
N ASP A 152 6.13 -14.10 -0.04
CA ASP A 152 7.27 -14.28 0.87
C ASP A 152 8.59 -13.73 0.29
N GLU A 153 8.53 -13.03 -0.84
CA GLU A 153 9.64 -12.26 -1.41
C GLU A 153 9.38 -10.76 -1.27
N TRP A 154 10.44 -9.97 -1.34
CA TRP A 154 10.34 -8.52 -1.22
C TRP A 154 9.60 -7.93 -2.43
N LEU A 155 8.57 -7.14 -2.15
CA LEU A 155 7.83 -6.35 -3.12
C LEU A 155 7.96 -4.86 -2.79
N LEU A 156 8.33 -4.04 -3.77
CA LEU A 156 8.31 -2.59 -3.65
C LEU A 156 6.88 -2.11 -3.89
N TYR A 157 6.24 -1.56 -2.87
CA TYR A 157 4.92 -0.98 -2.95
C TYR A 157 5.00 0.54 -3.13
N GLU A 158 4.70 1.00 -4.36
CA GLU A 158 4.52 2.40 -4.72
C GLU A 158 3.05 2.79 -4.50
N MET A 159 2.79 3.73 -3.58
CA MET A 159 1.44 4.19 -3.25
C MET A 159 1.31 5.69 -3.47
N GLN A 160 0.16 6.09 -4.03
CA GLN A 160 -0.11 7.47 -4.36
C GLN A 160 -1.59 7.84 -4.23
N SER A 161 -1.90 8.97 -3.58
CA SER A 161 -3.24 9.55 -3.64
C SER A 161 -3.32 10.66 -4.68
N HIS A 162 -4.36 10.61 -5.51
CA HIS A 162 -4.58 11.57 -6.60
C HIS A 162 -5.48 12.72 -6.20
N ARG A 163 -6.43 12.46 -5.29
CA ARG A 163 -7.40 13.46 -4.83
C ARG A 163 -8.00 13.02 -3.52
N ALA A 164 -8.05 13.95 -2.56
CA ALA A 164 -8.87 13.87 -1.36
C ALA A 164 -9.86 15.04 -1.34
N SER A 165 -11.16 14.75 -1.32
CA SER A 165 -12.21 15.78 -1.24
C SER A 165 -13.53 15.14 -0.81
N CYS A 166 -14.42 15.92 -0.19
CA CYS A 166 -15.74 15.45 0.25
C CYS A 166 -15.66 14.19 1.14
N ASN A 167 -14.69 14.18 2.07
CA ASN A 167 -14.40 13.06 2.98
C ASN A 167 -14.06 11.74 2.28
N ARG A 168 -13.61 11.80 1.02
CA ARG A 168 -13.15 10.63 0.28
C ARG A 168 -11.77 10.88 -0.31
N ALA A 169 -10.98 9.83 -0.44
CA ALA A 169 -9.70 9.88 -1.11
C ALA A 169 -9.54 8.71 -2.07
N LEU A 170 -9.07 8.99 -3.30
CA LEU A 170 -8.67 7.98 -4.27
C LEU A 170 -7.16 7.74 -4.15
N ILE A 171 -6.79 6.47 -3.99
CA ILE A 171 -5.42 6.00 -3.88
C ILE A 171 -5.18 4.89 -4.90
N THR A 172 -4.00 4.90 -5.52
CA THR A 172 -3.52 3.84 -6.40
C THR A 172 -2.24 3.26 -5.85
N GLY A 173 -2.03 1.98 -6.12
CA GLY A 173 -0.87 1.22 -5.71
C GLY A 173 -0.26 0.41 -6.85
N LYS A 174 1.06 0.26 -6.85
CA LYS A 174 1.81 -0.62 -7.76
C LYS A 174 2.83 -1.43 -6.96
N LEU A 175 2.82 -2.75 -7.11
CA LEU A 175 3.81 -3.61 -6.46
C LEU A 175 4.76 -4.19 -7.51
N TYR A 176 6.05 -3.98 -7.29
CA TYR A 176 7.13 -4.49 -8.13
C TYR A 176 7.91 -5.59 -7.40
N ASN A 177 8.36 -6.63 -8.10
CA ASN A 177 9.34 -7.58 -7.54
C ASN A 177 10.75 -6.95 -7.50
N THR A 178 11.72 -7.66 -6.91
CA THR A 178 13.12 -7.16 -6.82
C THR A 178 13.83 -7.06 -8.17
N ASP A 179 13.33 -7.75 -9.20
CA ASP A 179 13.84 -7.68 -10.57
C ASP A 179 13.30 -6.46 -11.33
N GLY A 180 12.30 -5.76 -10.76
CA GLY A 180 11.70 -4.56 -11.32
C GLY A 180 10.40 -4.79 -12.10
N ASP A 181 9.88 -6.02 -12.15
CA ASP A 181 8.62 -6.33 -12.85
C ASP A 181 7.42 -5.84 -12.05
N LEU A 182 6.48 -5.17 -12.72
CA LEU A 182 5.21 -4.74 -12.13
C LEU A 182 4.25 -5.95 -12.02
N VAL A 183 4.18 -6.55 -10.85
CA VAL A 183 3.43 -7.79 -10.63
C VAL A 183 1.97 -7.55 -10.21
N VAL A 184 1.67 -6.42 -9.55
CA VAL A 184 0.32 -6.10 -9.08
C VAL A 184 0.01 -4.61 -9.20
N SER A 185 -1.23 -4.28 -9.55
CA SER A 185 -1.78 -2.92 -9.44
C SER A 185 -3.02 -2.89 -8.57
N VAL A 186 -3.21 -1.77 -7.86
CA VAL A 186 -4.24 -1.61 -6.83
C VAL A 186 -4.91 -0.26 -7.00
N VAL A 187 -6.23 -0.21 -6.79
CA VAL A 187 -7.00 1.04 -6.70
C VAL A 187 -7.97 0.93 -5.54
N GLN A 188 -8.06 1.99 -4.74
CA GLN A 188 -8.95 2.07 -3.58
C GLN A 188 -9.47 3.49 -3.38
N GLU A 189 -10.76 3.61 -3.06
CA GLU A 189 -11.34 4.79 -2.42
C GLU A 189 -11.53 4.53 -0.91
N GLY A 190 -11.06 5.49 -0.09
CA GLY A 190 -11.26 5.49 1.35
C GLY A 190 -12.15 6.64 1.80
N PHE A 191 -12.97 6.42 2.83
CA PHE A 191 -13.68 7.45 3.56
C PHE A 191 -12.84 7.96 4.73
N ILE A 192 -12.71 9.28 4.85
CA ILE A 192 -11.88 9.95 5.87
C ILE A 192 -12.73 11.04 6.51
N LYS A 193 -13.06 10.87 7.78
CA LYS A 193 -13.80 11.87 8.56
C LYS A 193 -12.89 12.52 9.57
N GLN A 194 -12.75 13.82 9.43
CA GLN A 194 -12.10 14.69 10.40
C GLN A 194 -13.10 15.22 11.43
N ALA A 195 -12.65 15.47 12.65
CA ALA A 195 -13.46 16.13 13.67
C ALA A 195 -13.75 17.60 13.26
N GLN A 196 -15.01 18.03 13.37
CA GLN A 196 -15.48 19.35 12.93
C GLN A 196 -14.82 20.55 13.63
N THR A 197 -14.13 20.34 14.75
CA THR A 197 -13.78 21.41 15.68
C THR A 197 -12.38 22.01 15.52
N MET A 198 -11.55 21.56 14.57
CA MET A 198 -10.08 21.77 14.72
C MET A 198 -9.32 22.33 13.51
N ILE A 199 -9.86 22.35 12.28
CA ILE A 199 -9.20 23.06 11.16
C ILE A 199 -10.15 24.13 10.59
N PRO A 200 -9.76 25.42 10.53
CA PRO A 200 -10.44 26.36 9.65
C PRO A 200 -10.29 25.85 8.22
N HIS A 201 -11.39 25.59 7.49
CA HIS A 201 -11.39 25.08 6.10
C HIS A 201 -10.16 25.55 5.31
N ASP A 202 -9.11 24.73 5.31
CA ASP A 202 -7.87 25.12 4.67
C ASP A 202 -8.18 25.23 3.17
N GLN A 203 -7.63 26.26 2.52
CA GLN A 203 -7.79 26.43 1.09
C GLN A 203 -7.36 25.13 0.37
N PRO A 204 -7.99 24.76 -0.77
CA PRO A 204 -7.63 23.56 -1.49
C PRO A 204 -6.12 23.50 -1.77
N LYS A 205 -5.48 22.40 -1.36
CA LYS A 205 -4.06 22.17 -1.62
C LYS A 205 -3.88 21.59 -3.04
N TYR A 206 -3.12 22.29 -3.88
CA TYR A 206 -2.73 21.80 -5.20
C TYR A 206 -1.27 21.35 -5.13
N ILE A 207 -1.05 20.04 -5.27
CA ILE A 207 0.28 19.43 -5.12
C ILE A 207 0.76 19.01 -6.49
N ALA A 208 1.95 19.46 -6.86
CA ALA A 208 2.55 19.08 -8.14
C ALA A 208 2.76 17.56 -8.20
N TYR A 209 2.22 16.95 -9.24
CA TYR A 209 2.48 15.57 -9.59
C TYR A 209 3.78 15.52 -10.38
N TYR A 210 4.84 14.96 -9.78
CA TYR A 210 6.07 14.65 -10.51
C TYR A 210 6.00 13.16 -10.89
N PRO A 211 5.65 12.80 -12.13
CA PRO A 211 5.82 11.42 -12.57
C PRO A 211 7.29 11.02 -12.41
N PRO A 212 7.61 9.71 -12.35
CA PRO A 212 8.99 9.24 -12.50
C PRO A 212 9.62 9.99 -13.68
N ARG A 213 10.77 10.63 -13.45
CA ARG A 213 11.50 11.32 -14.52
C ARG A 213 11.86 10.24 -15.54
N LEU A 214 11.15 10.21 -16.66
CA LEU A 214 11.51 9.37 -17.80
C LEU A 214 12.93 9.77 -18.21
N SER A 215 13.91 8.95 -17.84
CA SER A 215 15.22 8.98 -18.48
C SER A 215 14.93 8.73 -19.95
N THR A 216 15.20 9.70 -20.82
CA THR A 216 14.99 9.63 -22.27
C THR A 216 15.90 8.60 -22.97
N LYS A 217 16.38 7.59 -22.25
CA LYS A 217 17.07 6.44 -22.82
C LYS A 217 16.04 5.33 -23.02
N LEU A 218 15.38 5.36 -24.18
CA LEU A 218 14.91 4.14 -24.80
C LEU A 218 16.12 3.19 -24.88
N ARG A 219 16.08 2.10 -24.12
CA ARG A 219 17.02 0.98 -24.31
C ARG A 219 16.61 0.18 -25.54
#